data_AF-A0A3P1XJ95-F1
#
_entry.id   AF-A0A3P1XJ95-F1
#
_cell.length_a   1.000
_cell.length_b   1.000
_cell.length_c   1.000
_cell.angle_alpha   90.00
_cell.angle_beta   90.00
_cell.angle_gamma   90.00
#
_symmetry.space_group_name_H-M   'P 1'
#
loop_
_entity.id
_entity.type
_entity.pdbx_description
1 polymer ?
#
loop_
_entity_poly.entity_id
_entity_poly.type
_entity_poly.pdbx_seq_one_letter_code
_entity_poly.pdbx_strand_id
1 'polypeptide(L)'
;MAADNTSRAAVLRTMLFFGMVIYFGYSLAFQNTEELKYQITQEVNASRSIISNDRWKSVIANSEATLNWLVHDYKLIDYLNTILIPDTKKPARGINIVAEKFTSINYTMAKNIPLLLYQSIFRWNLILGWLIVFLPYLFAMLADGMYQWKLKRYV
;
A
#
# COMPACT_ATOMS: atom_id res chain seq x y z
N MET A 1 32.42 11.17 15.53
CA MET A 1 31.52 11.81 14.54
C MET A 1 30.55 10.85 13.85
N ALA A 2 30.72 9.52 13.85
CA ALA A 2 29.76 8.60 13.22
C ALA A 2 28.45 8.38 14.02
N ALA A 3 28.49 8.45 15.36
CA ALA A 3 27.33 8.16 16.21
C ALA A 3 26.18 9.20 16.12
N ASP A 4 26.48 10.46 15.82
CA ASP A 4 25.49 11.55 15.73
C ASP A 4 24.69 11.51 14.41
N ASN A 5 25.27 10.97 13.34
CA ASN A 5 24.55 10.76 12.08
C ASN A 5 23.58 9.58 12.16
N THR A 6 23.93 8.53 12.90
CA THR A 6 23.09 7.35 13.07
C THR A 6 21.85 7.64 13.92
N SER A 7 22.00 8.44 14.98
CA SER A 7 20.89 8.87 15.83
C SER A 7 19.92 9.80 15.09
N ARG A 8 20.44 10.78 14.32
CA ARG A 8 19.61 11.65 13.47
C ARG A 8 18.87 10.88 12.39
N ALA A 9 19.53 9.91 11.75
CA ALA A 9 18.89 9.03 10.78
C ALA A 9 17.80 8.14 11.42
N ALA A 10 18.04 7.64 12.63
CA ALA A 10 17.06 6.88 13.37
C ALA A 10 15.83 7.73 13.73
N VAL A 11 16.03 8.95 14.23
CA VAL A 11 14.93 9.88 14.54
C VAL A 11 14.11 10.21 13.28
N LEU A 12 14.78 10.49 12.16
CA LEU A 12 14.10 10.79 10.90
C LEU A 12 13.30 9.60 10.37
N ARG A 13 13.85 8.37 10.44
CA ARG A 13 13.12 7.14 10.09
C ARG A 13 11.88 6.95 10.97
N THR A 14 12.02 7.16 12.27
CA THR A 14 10.91 7.05 13.22
C THR A 14 9.82 8.09 12.93
N MET A 15 10.20 9.34 12.66
CA MET A 15 9.26 10.40 12.26
C MET A 15 8.53 10.06 10.96
N LEU A 16 9.25 9.59 9.93
CA LEU A 16 8.64 9.18 8.67
C LEU A 16 7.67 8.01 8.87
N PHE A 17 8.05 7.02 9.68
CA PHE A 17 7.20 5.88 9.99
C PHE A 17 5.90 6.32 10.68
N PHE A 18 5.99 7.14 11.73
CA PHE A 18 4.80 7.67 12.39
C PHE A 18 3.96 8.54 11.45
N GLY A 19 4.58 9.37 10.62
CA GLY A 19 3.89 10.16 9.60
C GLY A 19 3.10 9.27 8.63
N MET A 20 3.69 8.16 8.17
CA MET A 20 3.01 7.19 7.30
C MET A 20 1.84 6.49 8.01
N VAL A 21 2.02 6.08 9.26
CA VAL A 21 0.96 5.43 10.05
C VAL A 21 -0.20 6.38 10.29
N ILE A 22 0.08 7.65 10.63
CA ILE A 22 -0.94 8.68 10.83
C ILE A 22 -1.69 8.95 9.53
N TYR A 23 -0.95 9.12 8.42
CA TYR A 23 -1.55 9.32 7.11
C TYR A 23 -2.45 8.15 6.69
N PHE A 24 -1.98 6.92 6.89
CA PHE A 24 -2.75 5.71 6.62
C PHE A 24 -4.02 5.64 7.47
N GLY A 25 -3.90 5.91 8.78
CA GLY A 25 -5.05 5.98 9.68
C GLY A 25 -6.07 7.04 9.27
N TYR A 26 -5.59 8.22 8.83
CA TYR A 26 -6.45 9.27 8.30
C TYR A 26 -7.19 8.86 7.02
N SER A 27 -6.46 8.27 6.07
CA SER A 27 -7.03 7.80 4.80
C SER A 27 -8.11 6.73 5.02
N LEU A 28 -7.92 5.86 6.01
CA LEU A 28 -8.92 4.88 6.41
C LEU A 28 -10.14 5.50 7.08
N ALA A 29 -9.92 6.37 8.08
CA ALA A 29 -10.97 6.77 9.02
C ALA A 29 -11.76 8.01 8.57
N PHE A 30 -11.13 8.93 7.85
CA PHE A 30 -11.64 10.29 7.66
C PHE A 30 -11.65 10.77 6.22
N GLN A 31 -10.84 10.20 5.33
CA GLN A 31 -10.81 10.61 3.93
C GLN A 31 -12.10 10.20 3.22
N ASN A 32 -12.63 11.10 2.39
CA ASN A 32 -13.81 10.82 1.58
C ASN A 32 -13.51 9.72 0.54
N THR A 33 -14.37 8.71 0.46
CA THR A 33 -14.22 7.59 -0.48
C THR A 33 -14.14 8.02 -1.94
N GLU A 34 -14.89 9.04 -2.36
CA GLU A 34 -14.85 9.53 -3.75
C GLU A 34 -13.53 10.24 -4.06
N GLU A 35 -13.01 11.00 -3.10
CA GLU A 35 -11.71 11.65 -3.23
C GLU A 35 -10.59 10.60 -3.31
N LEU A 36 -10.63 9.59 -2.45
CA LEU A 36 -9.67 8.49 -2.47
C LEU A 36 -9.71 7.73 -3.81
N LYS A 37 -10.92 7.40 -4.30
CA LYS A 37 -11.12 6.76 -5.60
C LYS A 37 -10.55 7.61 -6.74
N TYR A 38 -10.76 8.92 -6.70
CA TYR A 38 -10.22 9.84 -7.68
C TYR A 38 -8.69 9.84 -7.68
N GLN A 39 -8.06 9.93 -6.50
CA GLN A 39 -6.60 9.88 -6.36
C GLN A 39 -6.01 8.57 -6.90
N ILE A 40 -6.61 7.43 -6.57
CA ILE A 40 -6.18 6.12 -7.08
C ILE A 40 -6.33 6.06 -8.60
N THR A 41 -7.44 6.58 -9.15
CA THR A 41 -7.67 6.60 -10.59
C THR A 41 -6.63 7.45 -11.31
N GLN A 42 -6.28 8.62 -10.74
CA GLN A 42 -5.19 9.44 -11.25
C GLN A 42 -3.85 8.72 -11.22
N GLU A 43 -3.53 8.03 -10.12
CA GLU A 43 -2.29 7.24 -9.98
C GLU A 43 -2.19 6.14 -11.04
N VAL A 44 -3.27 5.39 -11.24
CA VAL A 44 -3.38 4.34 -12.27
C VAL A 44 -3.19 4.95 -13.66
N ASN A 45 -3.87 6.05 -13.97
CA ASN A 45 -3.74 6.72 -15.26
C ASN A 45 -2.35 7.31 -15.51
N ALA A 46 -1.71 7.90 -14.48
CA ALA A 46 -0.35 8.40 -14.57
C ALA A 46 0.66 7.27 -14.78
N SER A 47 0.44 6.12 -14.13
CA SER A 47 1.32 4.95 -14.29
C SER A 47 1.27 4.36 -15.70
N ARG A 48 0.12 4.46 -16.38
CA ARG A 48 -0.06 3.99 -17.77
C ARG A 48 0.86 4.70 -18.76
N SER A 49 1.19 5.98 -18.54
CA SER A 49 2.06 6.72 -19.48
C SER A 49 3.54 6.38 -19.34
N ILE A 50 3.95 5.75 -18.23
CA ILE A 50 5.34 5.47 -17.90
C ILE A 50 5.73 4.03 -18.32
N ILE A 51 4.77 3.11 -18.36
CA ILE A 51 5.01 1.68 -18.58
C ILE A 51 4.55 1.27 -19.98
N SER A 52 5.30 0.37 -20.65
CA SER A 52 4.91 -0.23 -21.93
C SER A 52 3.54 -0.91 -21.84
N ASN A 53 2.73 -0.84 -22.90
CA ASN A 53 1.34 -1.32 -22.92
C ASN A 53 1.15 -2.78 -22.48
N ASP A 54 2.05 -3.69 -22.86
CA ASP A 54 1.93 -5.11 -22.49
C ASP A 54 2.17 -5.35 -21.00
N ARG A 55 3.18 -4.68 -20.43
CA ARG A 55 3.43 -4.71 -18.98
C ARG A 55 2.32 -4.04 -18.20
N TRP A 56 1.78 -2.94 -18.71
CA TRP A 56 0.63 -2.27 -18.13
C TRP A 56 -0.56 -3.23 -17.98
N LYS A 57 -0.92 -3.94 -19.06
CA LYS A 57 -1.99 -4.94 -19.03
C LYS A 57 -1.70 -6.05 -18.01
N SER A 58 -0.45 -6.51 -17.94
CA SER A 58 -0.04 -7.54 -16.98
C SER A 58 -0.19 -7.06 -15.53
N VAL A 59 0.26 -5.84 -15.21
CA VAL A 59 0.14 -5.26 -13.87
C VAL A 59 -1.32 -5.15 -13.46
N ILE A 60 -2.19 -4.63 -14.33
CA ILE A 60 -3.63 -4.51 -14.05
C ILE A 60 -4.27 -5.89 -13.86
N ALA A 61 -4.05 -6.82 -14.78
CA ALA A 61 -4.62 -8.17 -14.69
C ALA A 61 -4.19 -8.90 -13.41
N ASN A 62 -2.91 -8.80 -13.04
CA ASN A 62 -2.40 -9.40 -11.81
C ASN A 62 -2.99 -8.73 -10.56
N SER A 63 -3.16 -7.41 -10.58
CA SER A 63 -3.76 -6.66 -9.47
C SER A 63 -5.23 -7.01 -9.27
N GLU A 64 -6.00 -7.09 -10.36
CA GLU A 64 -7.39 -7.50 -10.33
C GLU A 64 -7.53 -8.96 -9.87
N ALA A 65 -6.72 -9.87 -10.39
CA ALA A 65 -6.73 -11.28 -9.98
C ALA A 65 -6.40 -11.45 -8.48
N THR A 66 -5.38 -10.74 -7.99
CA THR A 66 -4.98 -10.80 -6.58
C THR A 66 -6.06 -10.23 -5.67
N LEU A 67 -6.67 -9.10 -6.05
CA LEU A 67 -7.78 -8.53 -5.30
C LEU A 67 -8.98 -9.48 -5.30
N ASN A 68 -9.34 -10.04 -6.46
CA ASN A 68 -10.46 -10.96 -6.61
C ASN A 68 -10.28 -12.19 -5.71
N TRP A 69 -9.07 -12.75 -5.67
CA TRP A 69 -8.71 -13.86 -4.78
C TRP A 69 -8.85 -13.49 -3.30
N LEU A 70 -8.37 -12.31 -2.88
CA LEU A 70 -8.51 -11.84 -1.50
C LEU A 70 -9.98 -11.60 -1.11
N VAL A 71 -10.78 -11.07 -2.03
CA VAL A 71 -12.19 -10.75 -1.79
C VAL A 71 -13.04 -12.02 -1.78
N HIS A 72 -12.90 -12.91 -2.76
CA HIS A 72 -13.78 -14.06 -2.93
C HIS A 72 -13.32 -15.30 -2.16
N ASP A 73 -12.04 -15.66 -2.25
CA ASP A 73 -11.55 -16.91 -1.67
C ASP A 73 -11.27 -16.75 -0.17
N TYR A 74 -10.64 -15.63 0.19
CA TYR A 74 -10.33 -15.31 1.59
C TYR A 74 -11.48 -14.63 2.32
N LYS A 75 -12.52 -14.19 1.60
CA LYS A 75 -13.65 -13.43 2.17
C LYS A 75 -13.18 -12.26 3.04
N LEU A 76 -12.05 -11.64 2.66
CA LEU A 76 -11.36 -10.66 3.50
C LEU A 76 -12.27 -9.48 3.82
N ILE A 77 -13.03 -9.00 2.83
CA ILE A 77 -13.95 -7.88 3.00
C ILE A 77 -15.13 -8.26 3.88
N ASP A 78 -15.69 -9.45 3.73
CA ASP A 78 -16.77 -9.94 4.60
C ASP A 78 -16.30 -10.04 6.05
N TYR A 79 -15.11 -10.62 6.27
CA TYR A 79 -14.50 -10.71 7.59
C TYR A 79 -14.27 -9.32 8.21
N LEU A 80 -13.68 -8.39 7.47
CA LEU A 80 -13.46 -7.02 7.97
C LEU A 80 -14.77 -6.29 8.25
N ASN A 81 -15.79 -6.48 7.40
CA ASN A 81 -17.11 -5.90 7.61
C ASN A 81 -17.78 -6.43 8.88
N THR A 82 -17.58 -7.70 9.26
CA THR A 82 -18.10 -8.23 10.54
C THR A 82 -17.49 -7.58 11.77
N ILE A 83 -16.26 -7.06 11.67
CA ILE A 83 -15.56 -6.38 12.75
C ILE A 83 -15.90 -4.89 12.77
N LEU A 84 -15.95 -4.27 11.60
CA LEU A 84 -16.10 -2.82 11.45
C LEU A 84 -17.55 -2.39 11.57
N ILE A 85 -18.47 -3.11 10.92
CA ILE A 85 -19.88 -2.70 10.84
C ILE A 85 -20.63 -3.34 12.02
N PRO A 86 -21.14 -2.54 12.97
CA PRO A 86 -21.88 -3.07 14.10
C PRO A 86 -23.21 -3.69 13.67
N ASP A 87 -23.57 -4.82 14.29
CA ASP A 87 -24.81 -5.55 14.00
C ASP A 87 -26.04 -4.69 14.38
N THR A 88 -26.84 -4.35 13.38
CA THR A 88 -27.97 -3.41 13.49
C THR A 88 -29.16 -3.97 14.30
N LYS A 89 -29.08 -5.22 14.76
CA LYS A 89 -30.15 -5.93 15.49
C LYS A 89 -30.34 -5.50 16.94
N LYS A 90 -29.44 -4.69 17.51
CA LYS A 90 -29.62 -4.14 18.86
C LYS A 90 -30.11 -2.70 18.77
N PRO A 91 -31.38 -2.41 19.09
CA PRO A 91 -31.86 -1.03 19.13
C PRO A 91 -31.13 -0.32 20.27
N ALA A 92 -30.15 0.51 19.92
CA ALA A 92 -29.40 1.28 20.89
C ALA A 92 -30.31 2.37 21.46
N ARG A 93 -30.91 2.07 22.62
CA ARG A 93 -31.60 3.06 23.45
C ARG A 93 -30.56 4.12 23.87
N GLY A 94 -30.70 5.34 23.35
CA GLY A 94 -29.93 6.51 23.78
C GLY A 94 -28.56 6.68 23.12
N ILE A 95 -28.42 6.43 21.81
CA ILE A 95 -27.16 6.66 21.08
C ILE A 95 -26.69 8.11 21.29
N ASN A 96 -25.56 8.25 22.00
CA ASN A 96 -24.82 9.50 22.16
C ASN A 96 -24.16 9.86 20.81
N ILE A 97 -24.06 11.16 20.49
CA ILE A 97 -23.41 11.72 19.28
C ILE A 97 -22.03 11.06 19.02
N VAL A 98 -21.31 10.72 20.09
CA VAL A 98 -20.01 10.02 20.01
C VAL A 98 -20.13 8.65 19.37
N ALA A 99 -21.14 7.84 19.74
CA ALA A 99 -21.36 6.52 19.16
C ALA A 99 -21.80 6.61 17.69
N GLU A 100 -22.58 7.62 17.33
CA GLU A 100 -22.94 7.89 15.94
C GLU A 100 -21.70 8.23 15.08
N LYS A 101 -20.79 9.07 15.60
CA LYS A 101 -19.51 9.39 14.95
C LYS A 101 -18.59 8.18 14.82
N PHE A 102 -18.49 7.32 15.84
CA PHE A 102 -17.70 6.09 15.72
C PHE A 102 -18.27 5.13 14.68
N THR A 103 -19.60 5.03 14.60
CA THR A 103 -20.26 4.22 13.60
C THR A 103 -20.00 4.76 12.18
N SER A 104 -20.05 6.08 11.99
CA SER A 104 -19.77 6.70 10.67
C SER A 104 -18.31 6.54 10.23
N ILE A 105 -17.36 6.61 11.18
CA ILE A 105 -15.94 6.30 10.93
C ILE A 105 -15.79 4.84 10.48
N ASN A 106 -16.41 3.89 11.18
CA ASN A 106 -16.33 2.47 10.82
C ASN A 106 -16.89 2.19 9.41
N TYR A 107 -17.99 2.83 9.04
CA TYR A 107 -18.54 2.72 7.68
C TYR A 107 -17.60 3.32 6.62
N THR A 108 -16.91 4.41 6.95
CA THR A 108 -15.91 5.04 6.07
C THR A 108 -14.71 4.11 5.88
N MET A 109 -14.22 3.51 6.96
CA MET A 109 -13.17 2.48 6.91
C MET A 109 -13.57 1.30 6.04
N ALA A 110 -14.77 0.75 6.23
CA ALA A 110 -15.25 -0.38 5.44
C ALA A 110 -15.25 -0.09 3.92
N LYS A 111 -15.53 1.15 3.52
CA LYS A 111 -15.49 1.58 2.10
C LYS A 111 -14.07 1.87 1.61
N ASN A 112 -13.20 2.43 2.45
CA ASN A 112 -11.86 2.86 2.05
C ASN A 112 -10.84 1.69 2.04
N ILE A 113 -11.02 0.68 2.90
CA ILE A 113 -10.16 -0.52 2.95
C ILE A 113 -10.01 -1.20 1.59
N PRO A 114 -11.07 -1.58 0.85
CA PRO A 114 -10.90 -2.24 -0.44
C PRO A 114 -10.16 -1.37 -1.46
N LEU A 115 -10.36 -0.05 -1.42
CA LEU A 115 -9.66 0.90 -2.28
C LEU A 115 -8.15 0.95 -1.96
N LEU A 116 -7.79 1.05 -0.68
CA LEU A 116 -6.38 1.06 -0.25
C LEU A 116 -5.68 -0.28 -0.47
N LEU A 117 -6.41 -1.40 -0.34
CA LEU A 117 -5.93 -2.72 -0.69
C LEU A 117 -5.61 -2.80 -2.18
N TYR A 118 -6.54 -2.37 -3.04
CA TYR A 118 -6.29 -2.31 -4.48
C TYR A 118 -5.07 -1.43 -4.81
N GLN A 119 -4.99 -0.22 -4.26
CA GLN A 119 -3.86 0.68 -4.47
C GLN A 119 -2.53 0.04 -4.04
N SER A 120 -2.51 -0.65 -2.91
CA SER A 120 -1.31 -1.31 -2.38
C SER A 120 -0.87 -2.48 -3.26
N ILE A 121 -1.81 -3.34 -3.69
CA ILE A 121 -1.56 -4.45 -4.61
C ILE A 121 -1.06 -3.92 -5.96
N PHE A 122 -1.70 -2.88 -6.48
CA PHE A 122 -1.28 -2.20 -7.71
C PHE A 122 0.15 -1.68 -7.62
N ARG A 123 0.50 -0.93 -6.57
CA ARG A 123 1.87 -0.44 -6.34
C ARG A 123 2.87 -1.58 -6.24
N TRP A 124 2.52 -2.67 -5.55
CA TRP A 124 3.40 -3.83 -5.42
C TRP A 124 3.66 -4.50 -6.77
N ASN A 125 2.62 -4.75 -7.57
CA ASN A 125 2.76 -5.32 -8.91
C ASN A 125 3.53 -4.39 -9.86
N LEU A 126 3.39 -3.08 -9.69
CA LEU A 126 4.17 -2.09 -10.43
C LEU A 126 5.67 -2.17 -10.05
N ILE A 127 5.99 -2.24 -8.75
CA ILE A 127 7.37 -2.44 -8.28
C ILE A 127 7.96 -3.74 -8.80
N LEU A 128 7.21 -4.85 -8.75
CA LEU A 128 7.66 -6.13 -9.31
C LEU A 128 7.92 -6.03 -10.82
N GLY A 129 7.04 -5.35 -11.55
CA GLY A 129 7.22 -5.05 -12.96
C GLY A 129 8.52 -4.30 -13.24
N TRP A 130 8.86 -3.30 -12.43
CA TRP A 130 10.13 -2.56 -12.52
C TRP A 130 11.33 -3.39 -12.10
N LEU A 131 11.20 -4.21 -11.05
CA LEU A 131 12.29 -5.06 -10.56
C LEU A 131 12.79 -5.97 -11.68
N ILE A 132 11.90 -6.55 -12.48
CA ILE A 132 12.26 -7.35 -13.67
C ILE A 132 13.11 -6.55 -14.66
N VAL A 133 12.82 -5.26 -14.86
CA VAL A 133 13.62 -4.37 -15.73
C VAL A 133 15.00 -4.10 -15.16
N PHE A 134 15.10 -3.97 -13.84
CA PHE A 134 16.36 -3.73 -13.15
C PHE A 134 17.22 -4.99 -12.98
N LEU A 135 16.65 -6.20 -13.12
CA LEU A 135 17.40 -7.45 -12.93
C LEU A 135 18.71 -7.51 -13.73
N PRO A 136 18.75 -7.21 -15.06
CA PRO A 136 20.00 -7.24 -15.81
C PRO A 136 21.06 -6.28 -15.25
N TYR A 137 20.65 -5.09 -14.81
CA TYR A 137 21.54 -4.13 -14.17
C TYR A 137 22.06 -4.64 -12.82
N LEU A 138 21.19 -5.23 -11.99
CA LEU A 138 21.58 -5.84 -10.73
C LEU A 138 22.59 -6.97 -10.94
N PHE A 139 22.39 -7.82 -11.95
CA PHE A 139 23.35 -8.87 -12.31
C PHE A 139 24.70 -8.29 -12.77
N ALA A 140 24.69 -7.24 -13.59
CA ALA A 140 25.91 -6.57 -14.03
C ALA A 140 26.69 -5.96 -12.85
N MET A 141 26.00 -5.33 -11.91
CA MET A 141 26.60 -4.74 -10.72
C MET A 141 27.19 -5.80 -9.77
N LEU A 142 26.49 -6.93 -9.59
CA LEU A 142 27.00 -8.06 -8.83
C LEU A 142 28.25 -8.67 -9.49
N ALA A 143 28.22 -8.83 -10.82
CA ALA A 143 29.37 -9.32 -11.58
C ALA A 143 30.57 -8.38 -11.43
N ASP A 144 30.38 -7.07 -11.60
CA ASP A 144 31.45 -6.08 -11.42
C ASP A 144 32.02 -6.11 -9.99
N GLY A 145 31.17 -6.17 -8.96
CA GLY A 145 31.61 -6.33 -7.58
C GLY A 145 32.45 -7.61 -7.35
N MET A 146 32.07 -8.72 -7.98
CA MET A 146 32.85 -9.96 -7.93
C MET A 146 34.20 -9.83 -8.64
N TYR A 147 34.27 -9.14 -9.78
CA TYR A 147 35.53 -8.88 -10.49
C TYR A 147 36.46 -7.97 -9.67
N GLN A 148 35.93 -6.88 -9.08
CA GLN A 148 36.72 -6.01 -8.21
C GLN A 148 37.23 -6.73 -6.96
N TRP A 149 36.42 -7.63 -6.37
CA TRP A 149 36.85 -8.44 -5.23
C TRP A 149 37.98 -9.41 -5.61
N LYS A 150 37.91 -10.04 -6.79
CA LYS A 150 38.99 -10.88 -7.31
C LYS A 150 40.26 -10.07 -7.55
N LEU A 151 40.17 -8.91 -8.19
CA LEU A 151 41.33 -8.05 -8.48
C LEU A 151 42.04 -7.58 -7.21
N LYS A 152 41.32 -7.23 -6.14
CA LYS A 152 41.89 -6.88 -4.83
C LYS A 152 42.59 -8.02 -4.11
N ARG A 153 42.46 -9.26 -4.58
CA ARG A 153 43.11 -10.43 -3.99
C ARG A 153 44.48 -10.74 -4.63
N TYR A 154 44.72 -10.19 -5.81
CA TYR A 154 45.96 -10.36 -6.58
C TYR A 154 46.86 -9.10 -6.59
N VAL A 155 46.43 -8.05 -5.88
CA VAL A 155 47.23 -6.86 -5.52
C VAL A 155 47.40 -6.87 -4.01
#